data_AF-A0A7W6HT21-F1
#
_entry.id   AF-A0A7W6HT21-F1
#
_cell.length_a   1.000
_cell.length_b   1.000
_cell.length_c   1.000
_cell.angle_alpha   90.00
_cell.angle_beta   90.00
_cell.angle_gamma   90.00
#
_symmetry.space_group_name_H-M   'P 1'
#
loop_
_entity.id
_entity.type
_entity.pdbx_description
1 polymer ?
#
loop_
_entity_poly.entity_id
_entity_poly.type
_entity_poly.pdbx_seq_one_letter_code
_entity_poly.pdbx_strand_id
1 'polypeptide(L)'
;MEKDSLDKKLPWENRLSIFRFVQNPLKYVTDEDEFDCLPDRIPLRHDVGMYFPAYDDYMDYYQFDKEINPEFIKRLADKFQAYVNRGNINAKIEFYNLLKGFPIINYHSDFIDELATRKVVITPQIKELGRWMVMETPDREVVKMGIILLGVSHDIESIPLLKSIAKHGEFTYYVGLALYEMTPQWDLMLIDIIEPLYYWGRIMAVILLLDYSPRENVRKWCVRYGFRHNYLPDYNIEDCMKQGNVLKDMREEKWDGPLLRAVQAYVVFLLENTRYVHENGGEVIRLYLKYTLGKRRGYVQFHIIQSLYNFLNVAKNDKTFVENLNMSEEDYSDIWIDVHEEIQKPWFQKLLHEDCTYKTYPYTTQERLKKVIQDLGD
;
A
#
# COMPACT_ATOMS: atom_id res chain seq x y z
N MET A 1 -0.79 -10.20 52.44
CA MET A 1 -0.06 -9.14 51.70
C MET A 1 1.32 -9.69 51.43
N GLU A 2 1.46 -10.46 50.35
CA GLU A 2 2.74 -11.01 49.93
C GLU A 2 3.55 -9.94 49.21
N LYS A 3 4.80 -9.81 49.65
CA LYS A 3 5.78 -8.79 49.28
C LYS A 3 6.56 -9.22 48.03
N ASP A 4 5.90 -9.89 47.08
CA ASP A 4 6.55 -10.54 45.93
C ASP A 4 6.43 -9.76 44.61
N SER A 5 5.92 -8.52 44.66
CA SER A 5 5.57 -7.75 43.45
C SER A 5 6.59 -6.68 43.02
N LEU A 6 7.75 -6.57 43.65
CA LEU A 6 8.66 -5.42 43.44
C LEU A 6 9.92 -5.69 42.61
N ASP A 7 10.26 -6.95 42.32
CA ASP A 7 11.49 -7.30 41.56
C ASP A 7 11.22 -7.96 40.20
N LYS A 8 9.95 -8.05 39.76
CA LYS A 8 9.64 -8.64 38.46
C LYS A 8 9.84 -7.61 37.36
N LYS A 9 11.07 -7.59 36.81
CA LYS A 9 11.44 -6.76 35.65
C LYS A 9 10.40 -6.94 34.53
N LEU A 10 9.69 -5.87 34.16
CA LEU A 10 8.65 -5.96 33.13
C LEU A 10 9.26 -6.30 31.75
N PRO A 11 8.53 -6.99 30.86
CA PRO A 11 9.05 -7.41 29.54
C PRO A 11 9.55 -6.27 28.63
N TRP A 12 9.11 -5.05 28.89
CA TRP A 12 9.44 -3.84 28.14
C TRP A 12 10.42 -2.92 28.87
N GLU A 13 10.81 -3.23 30.11
CA GLU A 13 11.70 -2.37 30.90
C GLU A 13 13.08 -2.22 30.26
N ASN A 14 13.57 -0.97 30.21
CA ASN A 14 14.87 -0.56 29.67
C ASN A 14 15.06 -0.77 28.15
N ARG A 15 13.99 -1.03 27.40
CA ARG A 15 14.02 -1.09 25.94
C ARG A 15 13.58 0.25 25.34
N LEU A 16 14.14 0.59 24.18
CA LEU A 16 13.78 1.82 23.47
C LEU A 16 12.33 1.73 22.97
N SER A 17 11.51 2.72 23.33
CA SER A 17 10.17 2.89 22.76
C SER A 17 10.25 3.10 21.25
N ILE A 18 9.42 2.38 20.50
CA ILE A 18 9.30 2.55 19.05
C ILE A 18 8.87 3.96 18.70
N PHE A 19 7.94 4.56 19.46
CA PHE A 19 7.51 5.93 19.21
C PHE A 19 8.68 6.92 19.34
N ARG A 20 9.53 6.76 20.37
CA ARG A 20 10.72 7.60 20.54
C ARG A 20 11.74 7.40 19.42
N PHE A 21 11.85 6.18 18.89
CA PHE A 21 12.67 5.89 17.72
C PHE A 21 12.12 6.61 16.48
N VAL A 22 10.85 6.43 16.15
CA VAL A 22 10.19 7.05 14.99
C VAL A 22 10.25 8.59 15.03
N GLN A 23 10.21 9.20 16.21
CA GLN A 23 10.34 10.65 16.35
C GLN A 23 11.73 11.18 16.00
N ASN A 24 12.79 10.37 16.16
CA ASN A 24 14.16 10.80 15.88
C ASN A 24 15.07 9.58 15.60
N PRO A 25 14.95 8.93 14.43
CA PRO A 25 15.72 7.73 14.11
C PRO A 25 17.23 8.02 14.06
N LEU A 26 17.62 9.20 13.57
CA LEU A 26 19.01 9.69 13.49
C LEU A 26 19.75 9.74 14.83
N LYS A 27 19.02 9.79 15.95
CA LYS A 27 19.62 9.73 17.28
C LYS A 27 20.12 8.33 17.64
N TYR A 28 19.52 7.30 17.06
CA TYR A 28 19.75 5.91 17.43
C TYR A 28 20.51 5.12 16.37
N VAL A 29 20.47 5.60 15.12
CA VAL A 29 21.09 4.91 13.98
C VAL A 29 21.77 5.94 13.08
N THR A 30 22.96 5.57 12.61
CA THR A 30 23.78 6.41 11.73
C THR A 30 23.80 5.93 10.29
N ASP A 31 23.37 4.70 10.05
CA ASP A 31 23.27 4.09 8.72
C ASP A 31 21.88 4.36 8.13
N GLU A 32 21.82 4.95 6.94
CA GLU A 32 20.57 5.32 6.28
C GLU A 32 19.72 4.08 5.95
N ASP A 33 20.36 2.96 5.64
CA ASP A 33 19.68 1.69 5.33
C ASP A 33 18.98 1.08 6.56
N GLU A 34 19.31 1.56 7.77
CA GLU A 34 18.70 1.10 9.01
C GLU A 34 17.68 2.09 9.59
N PHE A 35 17.39 3.23 8.95
CA PHE A 35 16.45 4.23 9.48
C PHE A 35 15.02 3.70 9.60
N ASP A 36 14.64 2.80 8.70
CA ASP A 36 13.36 2.12 8.73
C ASP A 36 13.40 0.87 9.65
N CYS A 37 14.57 0.39 10.06
CA CYS A 37 14.65 -0.80 10.91
C CYS A 37 14.22 -0.53 12.35
N LEU A 38 13.04 -1.06 12.73
CA LEU A 38 12.52 -0.92 14.09
C LEU A 38 13.42 -1.57 15.17
N PRO A 39 13.51 -0.98 16.37
CA PRO A 39 14.44 -1.39 17.43
C PRO A 39 14.10 -2.73 18.09
N ASP A 40 12.94 -3.33 17.83
CA ASP A 40 12.62 -4.69 18.31
C ASP A 40 13.33 -5.79 17.53
N ARG A 41 13.84 -5.49 16.32
CA ARG A 41 14.63 -6.41 15.48
C ARG A 41 14.01 -7.82 15.36
N ILE A 42 12.68 -7.87 15.22
CA ILE A 42 11.94 -9.12 15.03
C ILE A 42 12.37 -9.74 13.69
N PRO A 43 12.63 -11.05 13.62
CA PRO A 43 12.91 -11.74 12.36
C PRO A 43 11.80 -11.56 11.33
N LEU A 44 12.17 -11.46 10.06
CA LEU A 44 11.22 -11.37 8.95
C LEU A 44 10.38 -12.64 8.88
N ARG A 45 9.07 -12.48 8.62
CA ARG A 45 8.16 -13.62 8.43
C ARG A 45 8.24 -14.17 7.02
N HIS A 46 8.51 -13.30 6.05
CA HIS A 46 8.61 -13.65 4.63
C HIS A 46 10.05 -13.44 4.11
N ASP A 47 10.49 -14.31 3.20
CA ASP A 47 11.87 -14.35 2.72
C ASP A 47 12.12 -13.32 1.60
N VAL A 48 12.46 -12.10 2.01
CA VAL A 48 12.87 -11.00 1.10
C VAL A 48 14.29 -10.49 1.34
N GLY A 49 15.03 -11.12 2.25
CA GLY A 49 16.43 -10.81 2.54
C GLY A 49 16.71 -9.49 3.26
N MET A 50 15.74 -8.58 3.36
CA MET A 50 15.85 -7.32 4.11
C MET A 50 14.50 -6.85 4.65
N TYR A 51 14.53 -5.98 5.68
CA TYR A 51 13.30 -5.44 6.26
C TYR A 51 12.74 -4.31 5.42
N PHE A 52 11.46 -4.42 5.05
CA PHE A 52 10.68 -3.35 4.48
C PHE A 52 9.45 -3.07 5.37
N PRO A 53 9.23 -1.82 5.84
CA PRO A 53 8.09 -1.50 6.68
C PRO A 53 6.77 -1.93 6.06
N ALA A 54 5.94 -2.63 6.84
CA ALA A 54 4.64 -3.20 6.46
C ALA A 54 4.65 -4.31 5.39
N TYR A 55 5.81 -4.76 4.88
CA TYR A 55 5.84 -5.83 3.88
C TYR A 55 5.27 -7.15 4.41
N ASP A 56 5.69 -7.57 5.60
CA ASP A 56 5.20 -8.83 6.18
C ASP A 56 3.69 -8.79 6.42
N ASP A 57 3.14 -7.63 6.80
CA ASP A 57 1.69 -7.45 6.99
C ASP A 57 0.94 -7.44 5.66
N TYR A 58 1.50 -6.83 4.61
CA TYR A 58 0.96 -6.88 3.25
C TYR A 58 0.86 -8.33 2.76
N MET A 59 1.94 -9.11 2.93
CA MET A 59 1.97 -10.52 2.52
C MET A 59 0.98 -11.36 3.31
N ASP A 60 0.89 -11.15 4.63
CA ASP A 60 -0.08 -11.83 5.49
C ASP A 60 -1.52 -11.46 5.11
N TYR A 61 -1.79 -10.20 4.72
CA TYR A 61 -3.12 -9.72 4.28
C TYR A 61 -3.58 -10.36 2.96
N TYR A 62 -2.70 -10.49 1.96
CA TYR A 62 -3.07 -10.97 0.62
C TYR A 62 -2.95 -12.48 0.40
N GLN A 63 -2.06 -13.16 1.12
CA GLN A 63 -1.63 -14.51 0.73
C GLN A 63 -2.09 -15.62 1.66
N PHE A 64 -2.72 -15.31 2.79
CA PHE A 64 -2.99 -16.30 3.83
C PHE A 64 -4.34 -16.14 4.54
N ASP A 65 -5.31 -16.98 4.18
CA ASP A 65 -6.45 -17.30 5.06
C ASP A 65 -5.95 -18.19 6.21
N LYS A 66 -5.33 -17.59 7.22
CA LYS A 66 -4.98 -18.31 8.44
C LYS A 66 -6.20 -18.33 9.35
N GLU A 67 -6.79 -19.52 9.52
CA GLU A 67 -7.80 -19.73 10.54
C GLU A 67 -7.19 -19.49 11.93
N ILE A 68 -7.62 -18.43 12.59
CA ILE A 68 -7.15 -18.09 13.93
C ILE A 68 -7.95 -18.90 14.94
N ASN A 69 -7.23 -19.52 15.87
CA ASN A 69 -7.84 -20.27 16.95
C ASN A 69 -8.77 -19.36 17.80
N PRO A 70 -10.10 -19.59 17.84
CA PRO A 70 -11.02 -18.75 18.60
C PRO A 70 -10.72 -18.72 20.10
N GLU A 71 -10.10 -19.77 20.64
CA GLU A 71 -9.69 -19.82 22.05
C GLU A 71 -8.55 -18.84 22.34
N PHE A 72 -7.67 -18.57 21.37
CA PHE A 72 -6.65 -17.54 21.50
C PHE A 72 -7.29 -16.15 21.65
N ILE A 73 -8.30 -15.85 20.82
CA ILE A 73 -9.04 -14.59 20.87
C ILE A 73 -9.74 -14.40 22.22
N LYS A 74 -10.45 -15.45 22.68
CA LYS A 74 -11.14 -15.42 23.97
C LYS A 74 -10.18 -15.17 25.13
N ARG A 75 -9.04 -15.87 25.13
CA ARG A 75 -7.98 -15.69 26.13
C ARG A 75 -7.42 -14.27 26.10
N LEU A 76 -7.17 -13.72 24.91
CA LEU A 76 -6.68 -12.35 24.76
C LEU A 76 -7.68 -11.34 25.35
N ALA A 77 -8.97 -11.48 25.04
CA ALA A 77 -10.06 -10.65 25.58
C ALA A 77 -10.23 -10.80 27.11
N ASP A 78 -10.01 -11.99 27.67
CA ASP A 78 -10.03 -12.20 29.13
C ASP A 78 -8.91 -11.41 29.82
N LYS A 79 -7.68 -11.47 29.29
CA LYS A 79 -6.54 -10.75 29.87
C LYS A 79 -6.68 -9.24 29.73
N PHE A 80 -7.16 -8.77 28.58
CA PHE A 80 -7.49 -7.37 28.36
C PHE A 80 -8.49 -6.86 29.41
N GLN A 81 -9.65 -7.51 29.54
CA GLN A 81 -10.68 -7.11 30.51
C GLN A 81 -10.22 -7.20 31.96
N ALA A 82 -9.49 -8.24 32.33
CA ALA A 82 -8.95 -8.38 33.68
C ALA A 82 -8.02 -7.20 34.04
N TYR A 83 -7.26 -6.68 33.07
CA TYR A 83 -6.47 -5.47 33.29
C TYR A 83 -7.34 -4.21 33.31
N VAL A 84 -8.14 -3.94 32.27
CA VAL A 84 -8.84 -2.65 32.15
C VAL A 84 -9.95 -2.45 33.19
N ASN A 85 -10.54 -3.54 33.71
CA ASN A 85 -11.60 -3.47 34.72
C ASN A 85 -11.08 -3.55 36.17
N ARG A 86 -9.93 -4.20 36.40
CA ARG A 86 -9.46 -4.51 37.78
C ARG A 86 -8.03 -4.04 38.06
N GLY A 87 -7.35 -3.43 37.09
CA GLY A 87 -5.95 -3.01 37.21
C GLY A 87 -4.98 -4.19 37.39
N ASN A 88 -5.34 -5.41 36.96
CA ASN A 88 -4.50 -6.59 37.19
C ASN A 88 -3.21 -6.54 36.35
N ILE A 89 -2.08 -6.26 37.00
CA ILE A 89 -0.78 -6.12 36.35
C ILE A 89 -0.29 -7.42 35.69
N ASN A 90 -0.56 -8.58 36.28
CA ASN A 90 -0.20 -9.87 35.67
C ASN A 90 -1.01 -10.10 34.39
N ALA A 91 -2.28 -9.71 34.37
CA ALA A 91 -3.10 -9.77 33.16
C ALA A 91 -2.57 -8.81 32.07
N LYS A 92 -2.06 -7.63 32.43
CA LYS A 92 -1.37 -6.73 31.47
C LYS A 92 -0.14 -7.39 30.85
N ILE A 93 0.70 -8.02 31.66
CA ILE A 93 1.92 -8.71 31.21
C ILE A 93 1.56 -9.88 30.29
N GLU A 94 0.55 -10.67 30.66
CA GLU A 94 0.08 -11.78 29.83
C GLU A 94 -0.53 -11.30 28.51
N PHE A 95 -1.40 -10.27 28.55
CA PHE A 95 -1.94 -9.63 27.35
C PHE A 95 -0.82 -9.15 26.43
N TYR A 96 0.16 -8.43 26.96
CA TYR A 96 1.34 -7.96 26.22
C TYR A 96 2.10 -9.09 25.53
N ASN A 97 2.37 -10.19 26.25
CA ASN A 97 3.10 -11.33 25.70
C ASN A 97 2.30 -12.08 24.64
N LEU A 98 0.97 -12.13 24.75
CA LEU A 98 0.10 -12.72 23.74
C LEU A 98 0.16 -11.93 22.42
N LEU A 99 0.12 -10.60 22.51
CA LEU A 99 0.18 -9.74 21.32
C LEU A 99 1.48 -9.95 20.53
N LYS A 100 2.60 -10.10 21.23
CA LYS A 100 3.91 -10.31 20.59
C LYS A 100 4.05 -11.62 19.85
N GLY A 101 3.29 -12.64 20.25
CA GLY A 101 3.44 -13.99 19.72
C GLY A 101 2.85 -14.17 18.33
N PHE A 102 2.00 -13.26 17.87
CA PHE A 102 1.23 -13.41 16.65
C PHE A 102 1.05 -12.06 15.93
N PRO A 103 1.14 -12.01 14.58
CA PRO A 103 0.94 -10.77 13.83
C PRO A 103 -0.49 -10.25 13.97
N ILE A 104 -0.62 -8.98 14.35
CA ILE A 104 -1.87 -8.30 14.64
C ILE A 104 -2.77 -8.23 13.41
N ILE A 105 -2.18 -8.09 12.22
CA ILE A 105 -2.92 -8.02 10.94
C ILE A 105 -3.89 -9.19 10.76
N ASN A 106 -3.54 -10.37 11.31
CA ASN A 106 -4.36 -11.56 11.12
C ASN A 106 -5.63 -11.54 11.99
N TYR A 107 -5.56 -11.02 13.22
CA TYR A 107 -6.60 -11.29 14.24
C TYR A 107 -7.23 -10.05 14.88
N HIS A 108 -6.84 -8.84 14.48
CA HIS A 108 -7.34 -7.65 15.15
C HIS A 108 -8.86 -7.51 15.03
N SER A 109 -9.45 -7.82 13.87
CA SER A 109 -10.91 -7.81 13.65
C SER A 109 -11.62 -8.77 14.61
N ASP A 110 -11.20 -10.04 14.66
CA ASP A 110 -11.77 -11.05 15.55
C ASP A 110 -11.71 -10.64 17.02
N PHE A 111 -10.60 -10.01 17.42
CA PHE A 111 -10.45 -9.49 18.77
C PHE A 111 -11.44 -8.36 19.08
N ILE A 112 -11.63 -7.41 18.16
CA ILE A 112 -12.62 -6.33 18.32
C ILE A 112 -14.05 -6.89 18.34
N ASP A 113 -14.36 -7.86 17.48
CA ASP A 113 -15.66 -8.54 17.44
C ASP A 113 -15.95 -9.30 18.75
N GLU A 114 -14.94 -9.93 19.33
CA GLU A 114 -15.06 -10.58 20.64
C GLU A 114 -15.33 -9.56 21.76
N LEU A 115 -14.65 -8.41 21.75
CA LEU A 115 -14.93 -7.33 22.71
C LEU A 115 -16.36 -6.78 22.55
N ALA A 116 -16.82 -6.62 21.31
CA ALA A 116 -18.19 -6.20 21.00
C ALA A 116 -19.22 -7.25 21.46
N THR A 117 -18.97 -8.53 21.21
CA THR A 117 -19.79 -9.66 21.67
C THR A 117 -19.92 -9.69 23.19
N ARG A 118 -18.82 -9.41 23.89
CA ARG A 118 -18.80 -9.29 25.37
C ARG A 118 -19.37 -7.98 25.89
N LYS A 119 -19.74 -7.04 25.01
CA LYS A 119 -20.24 -5.70 25.35
C LYS A 119 -19.30 -4.95 26.28
N VAL A 120 -17.99 -5.05 26.02
CA VAL A 120 -16.98 -4.33 26.80
C VAL A 120 -17.21 -2.83 26.63
N VAL A 121 -17.39 -2.13 27.76
CA VAL A 121 -17.63 -0.69 27.76
C VAL A 121 -16.31 0.04 27.56
N ILE A 122 -16.30 1.04 26.66
CA ILE A 122 -15.15 1.91 26.47
C ILE A 122 -14.94 2.78 27.72
N THR A 123 -13.81 2.60 28.39
CA THR A 123 -13.43 3.36 29.59
C THR A 123 -12.20 4.23 29.35
N PRO A 124 -11.95 5.27 30.18
CA PRO A 124 -10.70 6.04 30.13
C PRO A 124 -9.45 5.16 30.23
N GLN A 125 -9.51 4.06 30.98
CA GLN A 125 -8.41 3.12 31.16
C GLN A 125 -8.02 2.42 29.84
N ILE A 126 -8.97 2.16 28.95
CA ILE A 126 -8.68 1.61 27.60
C ILE A 126 -7.90 2.62 26.78
N LYS A 127 -8.31 3.89 26.81
CA LYS A 127 -7.62 4.99 26.10
C LYS A 127 -6.21 5.20 26.65
N GLU A 128 -6.06 5.21 27.97
CA GLU A 128 -4.75 5.30 28.64
C GLU A 128 -3.84 4.12 28.28
N LEU A 129 -4.39 2.90 28.24
CA LEU A 129 -3.64 1.72 27.79
C LEU A 129 -3.21 1.88 26.33
N GLY A 130 -4.12 2.27 25.42
CA GLY A 130 -3.80 2.48 24.01
C GLY A 130 -2.70 3.51 23.82
N ARG A 131 -2.80 4.66 24.48
CA ARG A 131 -1.76 5.71 24.47
C ARG A 131 -0.43 5.18 24.99
N TRP A 132 -0.43 4.45 26.11
CA TRP A 132 0.78 3.84 26.66
C TRP A 132 1.39 2.83 25.69
N MET A 133 0.58 1.99 25.06
CA MET A 133 1.04 0.99 24.08
C MET A 133 1.76 1.67 22.90
N VAL A 134 1.20 2.77 22.39
CA VAL A 134 1.82 3.54 21.31
C VAL A 134 3.09 4.25 21.78
N MET A 135 3.05 4.97 22.90
CA MET A 135 4.12 5.88 23.29
C MET A 135 5.32 5.21 23.98
N GLU A 136 5.09 4.13 24.73
CA GLU A 136 6.11 3.60 25.64
C GLU A 136 6.61 2.20 25.27
N THR A 137 5.94 1.48 24.36
CA THR A 137 6.30 0.08 24.11
C THR A 137 7.39 -0.08 23.06
N PRO A 138 8.29 -1.06 23.25
CA PRO A 138 9.36 -1.36 22.33
C PRO A 138 9.00 -2.39 21.26
N ASP A 139 7.79 -2.98 21.27
CA ASP A 139 7.42 -4.12 20.41
C ASP A 139 6.30 -3.72 19.42
N ARG A 140 6.54 -3.91 18.11
CA ARG A 140 5.67 -3.35 17.05
C ARG A 140 4.23 -3.86 17.09
N GLU A 141 4.01 -5.14 17.39
CA GLU A 141 2.65 -5.71 17.49
C GLU A 141 1.85 -5.10 18.65
N VAL A 142 2.53 -4.71 19.72
CA VAL A 142 1.90 -4.01 20.84
C VAL A 142 1.54 -2.57 20.43
N VAL A 143 2.42 -1.89 19.69
CA VAL A 143 2.12 -0.56 19.14
C VAL A 143 0.91 -0.59 18.20
N LYS A 144 0.86 -1.56 17.27
CA LYS A 144 -0.25 -1.76 16.33
C LYS A 144 -1.58 -1.95 17.08
N MET A 145 -1.62 -2.84 18.08
CA MET A 145 -2.80 -3.01 18.94
C MET A 145 -3.17 -1.72 19.68
N GLY A 146 -2.18 -0.97 20.16
CA GLY A 146 -2.41 0.34 20.79
C GLY A 146 -3.13 1.32 19.85
N ILE A 147 -2.71 1.40 18.60
CA ILE A 147 -3.34 2.23 17.56
C ILE A 147 -4.80 1.80 17.35
N ILE A 148 -5.04 0.49 17.19
CA ILE A 148 -6.39 -0.08 17.01
C ILE A 148 -7.29 0.26 18.20
N LEU A 149 -6.80 0.08 19.44
CA LEU A 149 -7.55 0.40 20.66
C LEU A 149 -7.92 1.89 20.76
N LEU A 150 -7.04 2.78 20.30
CA LEU A 150 -7.36 4.21 20.21
C LEU A 150 -8.48 4.46 19.20
N GLY A 151 -8.42 3.81 18.03
CA GLY A 151 -9.46 3.86 16.99
C GLY A 151 -10.84 3.50 17.53
N VAL A 152 -10.99 2.27 18.02
CA VAL A 152 -12.29 1.74 18.50
C VAL A 152 -12.81 2.43 19.77
N SER A 153 -11.94 3.15 20.49
CA SER A 153 -12.35 3.98 21.63
C SER A 153 -12.71 5.43 21.25
N HIS A 154 -12.69 5.73 19.94
CA HIS A 154 -12.93 7.05 19.36
C HIS A 154 -12.12 8.15 20.08
N ASP A 155 -10.84 7.89 20.30
CA ASP A 155 -9.96 8.79 21.05
C ASP A 155 -9.35 9.88 20.14
N ILE A 156 -10.18 10.83 19.73
CA ILE A 156 -9.84 11.92 18.81
C ILE A 156 -8.63 12.74 19.28
N GLU A 157 -8.44 12.90 20.59
CA GLU A 157 -7.29 13.61 21.18
C GLU A 157 -5.94 12.96 20.84
N SER A 158 -5.94 11.69 20.46
CA SER A 158 -4.73 10.97 20.06
C SER A 158 -4.40 11.09 18.57
N ILE A 159 -5.21 11.78 17.75
CA ILE A 159 -4.90 11.98 16.32
C ILE A 159 -3.50 12.58 16.09
N PRO A 160 -3.01 13.60 16.83
CA PRO A 160 -1.65 14.10 16.65
C PRO A 160 -0.57 13.04 16.93
N LEU A 161 -0.79 12.18 17.94
CA LEU A 161 0.08 11.05 18.25
C LEU A 161 0.10 10.03 17.10
N LEU A 162 -1.08 9.68 16.59
CA LEU A 162 -1.24 8.74 15.48
C LEU A 162 -0.59 9.28 14.19
N LYS A 163 -0.78 10.56 13.86
CA LYS A 163 -0.09 11.22 12.73
C LYS A 163 1.43 11.18 12.88
N SER A 164 1.95 11.31 14.10
CA SER A 164 3.39 11.27 14.34
C SER A 164 3.96 9.87 14.12
N ILE A 165 3.28 8.81 14.56
CA ILE A 165 3.78 7.44 14.39
C ILE A 165 3.57 6.88 12.98
N ALA A 166 2.53 7.34 12.27
CA ALA A 166 2.23 6.95 10.89
C ALA A 166 3.27 7.39 9.85
N LYS A 167 4.23 8.24 10.25
CA LYS A 167 5.40 8.60 9.42
C LYS A 167 6.28 7.39 9.12
N HIS A 168 6.16 6.33 9.90
CA HIS A 168 6.84 5.07 9.66
C HIS A 168 5.86 4.06 9.03
N GLY A 169 6.25 3.49 7.88
CA GLY A 169 5.36 2.66 7.04
C GLY A 169 4.70 1.48 7.76
N GLU A 170 5.38 0.89 8.75
CA GLU A 170 4.87 -0.22 9.57
C GLU A 170 3.53 0.09 10.26
N PHE A 171 3.27 1.36 10.59
CA PHE A 171 2.09 1.75 11.39
C PHE A 171 1.01 2.46 10.57
N THR A 172 1.31 2.83 9.33
CA THR A 172 0.45 3.69 8.50
C THR A 172 -0.93 3.08 8.25
N TYR A 173 -0.99 1.79 7.89
CA TYR A 173 -2.26 1.07 7.69
C TYR A 173 -3.14 1.09 8.94
N TYR A 174 -2.57 0.75 10.10
CA TYR A 174 -3.28 0.73 11.37
C TYR A 174 -3.76 2.12 11.80
N VAL A 175 -2.97 3.16 11.52
CA VAL A 175 -3.41 4.54 11.75
C VAL A 175 -4.56 4.90 10.82
N GLY A 176 -4.54 4.45 9.56
CA GLY A 176 -5.68 4.58 8.66
C GLY A 176 -6.97 3.98 9.24
N LEU A 177 -6.91 2.73 9.73
CA LEU A 177 -8.03 2.07 10.42
C LEU A 177 -8.51 2.85 11.65
N ALA A 178 -7.57 3.33 12.48
CA ALA A 178 -7.94 4.10 13.66
C ALA A 178 -8.60 5.45 13.28
N LEU A 179 -8.11 6.13 12.25
CA LEU A 179 -8.70 7.37 11.75
C LEU A 179 -10.12 7.11 11.19
N TYR A 180 -10.31 6.01 10.46
CA TYR A 180 -11.61 5.60 9.92
C TYR A 180 -12.68 5.54 11.02
N GLU A 181 -12.33 4.94 12.17
CA GLU A 181 -13.22 4.89 13.34
C GLU A 181 -13.41 6.26 14.00
N MET A 182 -12.39 7.12 14.01
CA MET A 182 -12.41 8.37 14.78
C MET A 182 -13.09 9.56 14.09
N THR A 183 -13.05 9.63 12.75
CA THR A 183 -13.43 10.86 12.04
C THR A 183 -13.95 10.62 10.62
N PRO A 184 -14.98 11.36 10.18
CA PRO A 184 -15.48 11.28 8.79
C PRO A 184 -14.51 11.85 7.74
N GLN A 185 -13.42 12.50 8.16
CA GLN A 185 -12.38 13.03 7.27
C GLN A 185 -11.12 12.15 7.24
N TRP A 186 -11.22 10.90 7.71
CA TRP A 186 -10.10 9.98 7.83
C TRP A 186 -9.33 9.80 6.52
N ASP A 187 -10.05 9.74 5.40
CA ASP A 187 -9.51 9.46 4.08
C ASP A 187 -8.62 10.61 3.58
N LEU A 188 -9.10 11.85 3.71
CA LEU A 188 -8.31 13.05 3.42
C LEU A 188 -7.09 13.16 4.35
N MET A 189 -7.27 12.87 5.64
CA MET A 189 -6.15 12.85 6.59
C MET A 189 -5.13 11.76 6.27
N LEU A 190 -5.58 10.59 5.81
CA LEU A 190 -4.71 9.50 5.43
C LEU A 190 -3.93 9.84 4.17
N ILE A 191 -4.55 10.49 3.17
CA ILE A 191 -3.85 11.02 2.00
C ILE A 191 -2.71 11.94 2.42
N ASP A 192 -2.97 12.93 3.30
CA ASP A 192 -1.93 13.85 3.79
C ASP A 192 -0.76 13.11 4.48
N ILE A 193 -1.05 12.01 5.18
CA ILE A 193 -0.05 11.19 5.87
C ILE A 193 0.78 10.40 4.87
N ILE A 194 0.14 9.79 3.87
CA ILE A 194 0.81 8.83 2.99
C ILE A 194 1.44 9.47 1.77
N GLU A 195 1.03 10.68 1.39
CA GLU A 195 1.59 11.41 0.24
C GLU A 195 3.13 11.42 0.20
N PRO A 196 3.86 11.72 1.30
CA PRO A 196 5.32 11.69 1.32
C PRO A 196 5.93 10.30 1.56
N LEU A 197 5.11 9.27 1.84
CA LEU A 197 5.60 7.93 2.15
C LEU A 197 5.92 7.15 0.88
N TYR A 198 6.76 6.13 1.05
CA TYR A 198 7.16 5.17 0.04
C TYR A 198 6.85 3.74 0.51
N TYR A 199 6.84 2.80 -0.42
CA TYR A 199 6.78 1.35 -0.16
C TYR A 199 5.46 0.84 0.47
N TRP A 200 5.52 -0.30 1.16
CA TRP A 200 4.36 -1.13 1.49
C TRP A 200 3.36 -0.47 2.45
N GLY A 201 3.83 0.37 3.38
CA GLY A 201 2.94 1.12 4.27
C GLY A 201 2.00 2.06 3.51
N ARG A 202 2.50 2.67 2.41
CA ARG A 202 1.68 3.46 1.49
C ARG A 202 0.73 2.57 0.70
N ILE A 203 1.21 1.46 0.14
CA ILE A 203 0.39 0.52 -0.63
C ILE A 203 -0.82 0.07 0.20
N MET A 204 -0.60 -0.42 1.42
CA MET A 204 -1.67 -0.87 2.31
C MET A 204 -2.66 0.26 2.65
N ALA A 205 -2.18 1.50 2.83
CA ALA A 205 -3.06 2.63 3.07
C ALA A 205 -3.89 3.04 1.85
N VAL A 206 -3.34 2.90 0.63
CA VAL A 206 -4.10 3.11 -0.61
C VAL A 206 -5.19 2.07 -0.78
N ILE A 207 -4.90 0.81 -0.46
CA ILE A 207 -5.90 -0.27 -0.45
C ILE A 207 -7.03 0.08 0.52
N LEU A 208 -6.70 0.54 1.73
CA LEU A 208 -7.70 1.00 2.69
C LEU A 208 -8.58 2.15 2.13
N LEU A 209 -8.00 3.11 1.41
CA LEU A 209 -8.76 4.18 0.75
C LEU A 209 -9.72 3.63 -0.32
N LEU A 210 -9.28 2.65 -1.12
CA LEU A 210 -10.09 2.02 -2.16
C LEU A 210 -11.24 1.20 -1.57
N ASP A 211 -10.98 0.46 -0.50
CA ASP A 211 -11.96 -0.43 0.14
C ASP A 211 -13.04 0.34 0.91
N TYR A 212 -12.67 1.41 1.60
CA TYR A 212 -13.54 2.03 2.60
C TYR A 212 -13.95 3.47 2.31
N SER A 213 -13.26 4.22 1.43
CA SER A 213 -13.64 5.62 1.19
C SER A 213 -14.84 5.71 0.23
N PRO A 214 -15.95 6.36 0.64
CA PRO A 214 -17.08 6.60 -0.26
C PRO A 214 -16.86 7.83 -1.16
N ARG A 215 -15.73 8.54 -1.03
CA ARG A 215 -15.52 9.84 -1.66
C ARG A 215 -14.98 9.70 -3.08
N GLU A 216 -15.72 10.24 -4.04
CA GLU A 216 -15.32 10.23 -5.45
C GLU A 216 -13.96 10.93 -5.70
N ASN A 217 -13.64 12.01 -4.97
CA ASN A 217 -12.34 12.67 -5.13
C ASN A 217 -11.17 11.84 -4.56
N VAL A 218 -11.41 11.02 -3.53
CA VAL A 218 -10.42 10.07 -3.00
C VAL A 218 -10.19 8.94 -3.99
N ARG A 219 -11.27 8.35 -4.53
CA ARG A 219 -11.17 7.35 -5.62
C ARG A 219 -10.33 7.88 -6.79
N LYS A 220 -10.63 9.10 -7.27
CA LYS A 220 -9.88 9.75 -8.35
C LYS A 220 -8.42 10.00 -8.00
N TRP A 221 -8.12 10.31 -6.75
CA TRP A 221 -6.75 10.45 -6.26
C TRP A 221 -6.02 9.11 -6.31
N CYS A 222 -6.65 8.01 -5.87
CA CYS A 222 -6.05 6.67 -5.93
C CYS A 222 -5.71 6.27 -7.38
N VAL A 223 -6.63 6.50 -8.34
CA VAL A 223 -6.35 6.27 -9.78
C VAL A 223 -5.13 7.05 -10.26
N ARG A 224 -5.03 8.33 -9.87
CA ARG A 224 -3.99 9.25 -10.38
C ARG A 224 -2.63 9.08 -9.71
N TYR A 225 -2.61 8.69 -8.43
CA TYR A 225 -1.43 8.80 -7.57
C TYR A 225 -1.22 7.63 -6.62
N GLY A 226 -2.19 6.73 -6.46
CA GLY A 226 -2.12 5.63 -5.48
C GLY A 226 -1.03 4.60 -5.79
N PHE A 227 -0.63 4.47 -7.05
CA PHE A 227 0.43 3.58 -7.50
C PHE A 227 1.83 4.20 -7.47
N ARG A 228 1.94 5.49 -7.13
CA ARG A 228 3.21 6.22 -7.10
C ARG A 228 3.99 5.98 -5.81
N HIS A 229 5.28 6.27 -5.84
CA HIS A 229 6.23 6.13 -4.73
C HIS A 229 6.42 4.67 -4.27
N ASN A 230 6.22 3.74 -5.20
CA ASN A 230 6.46 2.32 -5.01
C ASN A 230 7.77 1.93 -5.70
N TYR A 231 8.45 0.89 -5.21
CA TYR A 231 9.64 0.36 -5.89
C TYR A 231 9.33 -0.06 -7.34
N LEU A 232 8.13 -0.61 -7.55
CA LEU A 232 7.52 -0.85 -8.86
C LEU A 232 6.02 -0.50 -8.80
N PRO A 233 5.46 0.19 -9.81
CA PRO A 233 4.01 0.44 -9.90
C PRO A 233 3.16 -0.83 -9.83
N ASP A 234 3.70 -1.93 -10.35
CA ASP A 234 3.02 -3.22 -10.53
C ASP A 234 2.42 -3.79 -9.24
N TYR A 235 2.91 -3.40 -8.06
CA TYR A 235 2.44 -3.93 -6.79
C TYR A 235 0.99 -3.56 -6.45
N ASN A 236 0.48 -2.42 -6.92
CA ASN A 236 -0.90 -1.99 -6.62
C ASN A 236 -1.57 -1.17 -7.73
N ILE A 237 -0.92 -1.01 -8.89
CA ILE A 237 -1.52 -0.28 -10.01
C ILE A 237 -2.82 -0.94 -10.46
N GLU A 238 -2.88 -2.27 -10.50
CA GLU A 238 -4.09 -2.97 -10.90
C GLU A 238 -5.25 -2.70 -9.93
N ASP A 239 -5.01 -2.68 -8.62
CA ASP A 239 -6.01 -2.29 -7.61
C ASP A 239 -6.50 -0.86 -7.83
N CYS A 240 -5.57 0.08 -8.01
CA CYS A 240 -5.90 1.49 -8.26
C CYS A 240 -6.77 1.66 -9.52
N MET A 241 -6.54 0.87 -10.57
CA MET A 241 -7.23 1.01 -11.85
C MET A 241 -8.57 0.28 -11.86
N LYS A 242 -8.62 -0.96 -11.33
CA LYS A 242 -9.83 -1.77 -11.26
C LYS A 242 -10.79 -1.23 -10.20
N GLN A 243 -10.36 -1.17 -8.95
CA GLN A 243 -11.22 -0.73 -7.84
C GLN A 243 -11.51 0.77 -7.94
N GLY A 244 -10.51 1.55 -8.37
CA GLY A 244 -10.68 2.97 -8.65
C GLY A 244 -11.50 3.27 -9.91
N ASN A 245 -11.89 2.28 -10.72
CA ASN A 245 -12.71 2.44 -11.93
C ASN A 245 -12.14 3.47 -12.93
N VAL A 246 -10.92 3.24 -13.41
CA VAL A 246 -10.24 4.13 -14.36
C VAL A 246 -11.04 4.33 -15.65
N LEU A 247 -11.79 3.31 -16.12
CA LEU A 247 -12.59 3.41 -17.35
C LEU A 247 -13.66 4.50 -17.28
N LYS A 248 -14.28 4.68 -16.11
CA LYS A 248 -15.22 5.79 -15.88
C LYS A 248 -14.53 7.13 -16.15
N ASP A 249 -13.35 7.33 -15.55
CA ASP A 249 -12.59 8.57 -15.72
C ASP A 249 -12.15 8.78 -17.17
N MET A 250 -11.71 7.71 -17.84
CA MET A 250 -11.27 7.75 -19.24
C MET A 250 -12.40 8.13 -20.21
N ARG A 251 -13.65 7.69 -19.94
CA ARG A 251 -14.82 7.93 -20.80
C ARG A 251 -15.47 9.29 -20.53
N GLU A 252 -15.54 9.72 -19.28
CA GLU A 252 -16.35 10.87 -18.86
C GLU A 252 -15.54 12.16 -18.72
N GLU A 253 -14.23 12.07 -18.45
CA GLU A 253 -13.42 13.25 -18.13
C GLU A 253 -12.58 13.76 -19.29
N LYS A 254 -12.27 15.06 -19.24
CA LYS A 254 -11.15 15.60 -19.99
C LYS A 254 -9.86 15.19 -19.28
N TRP A 255 -9.02 14.40 -19.94
CA TRP A 255 -7.83 13.89 -19.27
C TRP A 255 -6.87 15.02 -18.91
N ASP A 256 -6.55 15.08 -17.62
CA ASP A 256 -5.47 15.89 -17.07
C ASP A 256 -4.12 15.14 -17.19
N GLY A 257 -3.03 15.82 -16.81
CA GLY A 257 -1.69 15.20 -16.81
C GLY A 257 -1.58 13.96 -15.92
N PRO A 258 -2.07 14.01 -14.66
CA PRO A 258 -2.09 12.85 -13.76
C PRO A 258 -2.85 11.64 -14.30
N LEU A 259 -4.07 11.81 -14.82
CA LEU A 259 -4.86 10.72 -15.39
C LEU A 259 -4.16 10.12 -16.61
N LEU A 260 -3.58 10.95 -17.48
CA LEU A 260 -2.81 10.43 -18.61
C LEU A 260 -1.62 9.57 -18.14
N ARG A 261 -0.87 10.00 -17.12
CA ARG A 261 0.24 9.21 -16.57
C ARG A 261 -0.23 7.90 -15.97
N ALA A 262 -1.32 7.94 -15.20
CA ALA A 262 -1.97 6.76 -14.64
C ALA A 262 -2.34 5.73 -15.72
N VAL A 263 -3.00 6.18 -16.79
CA VAL A 263 -3.35 5.33 -17.92
C VAL A 263 -2.10 4.79 -18.62
N GLN A 264 -1.06 5.61 -18.80
CA GLN A 264 0.19 5.16 -19.41
C GLN A 264 0.87 4.06 -18.61
N ALA A 265 0.98 4.25 -17.29
CA ALA A 265 1.52 3.24 -16.38
C ALA A 265 0.70 1.95 -16.46
N TYR A 266 -0.62 2.05 -16.48
CA TYR A 266 -1.49 0.88 -16.55
C TYR A 266 -1.41 0.15 -17.89
N VAL A 267 -1.31 0.86 -19.01
CA VAL A 267 -1.10 0.23 -20.33
C VAL A 267 0.23 -0.52 -20.38
N VAL A 268 1.29 0.03 -19.80
CA VAL A 268 2.58 -0.66 -19.69
C VAL A 268 2.43 -1.93 -18.86
N PHE A 269 1.84 -1.82 -17.67
CA PHE A 269 1.54 -2.97 -16.80
C PHE A 269 0.76 -4.07 -17.54
N LEU A 270 -0.31 -3.71 -18.25
CA LEU A 270 -1.12 -4.66 -19.02
C LEU A 270 -0.30 -5.39 -20.09
N LEU A 271 0.59 -4.70 -20.79
CA LEU A 271 1.42 -5.27 -21.86
C LEU A 271 2.53 -6.16 -21.34
N GLU A 272 3.06 -5.86 -20.15
CA GLU A 272 4.06 -6.69 -19.48
C GLU A 272 3.44 -7.93 -18.80
N ASN A 273 2.15 -7.87 -18.46
CA ASN A 273 1.42 -8.90 -17.73
C ASN A 273 0.35 -9.65 -18.55
N THR A 274 0.41 -9.61 -19.89
CA THR A 274 -0.56 -10.23 -20.83
C THR A 274 -0.80 -11.74 -20.67
N ARG A 275 -0.04 -12.43 -19.83
CA ARG A 275 -0.27 -13.84 -19.46
C ARG A 275 -1.40 -14.01 -18.44
N TYR A 276 -1.78 -12.94 -17.75
CA TYR A 276 -2.84 -12.91 -16.76
C TYR A 276 -4.11 -12.28 -17.33
N VAL A 277 -5.25 -12.63 -16.73
CA VAL A 277 -6.55 -12.13 -17.18
C VAL A 277 -6.83 -10.74 -16.60
N HIS A 278 -7.05 -9.77 -17.48
CA HIS A 278 -7.38 -8.39 -17.18
C HIS A 278 -8.71 -8.02 -17.86
N GLU A 279 -9.77 -7.91 -17.04
CA GLU A 279 -11.15 -7.75 -17.49
C GLU A 279 -11.40 -6.58 -18.45
N ASN A 280 -10.58 -5.52 -18.42
CA ASN A 280 -10.83 -4.30 -19.18
C ASN A 280 -9.59 -3.86 -19.99
N GLY A 281 -8.63 -4.75 -20.21
CA GLY A 281 -7.34 -4.41 -20.80
C GLY A 281 -7.45 -3.82 -22.22
N GLY A 282 -8.22 -4.48 -23.09
CA GLY A 282 -8.39 -4.08 -24.48
C GLY A 282 -9.00 -2.68 -24.64
N GLU A 283 -10.06 -2.39 -23.89
CA GLU A 283 -10.72 -1.09 -23.96
C GLU A 283 -9.81 0.04 -23.45
N VAL A 284 -9.08 -0.19 -22.37
CA VAL A 284 -8.13 0.79 -21.83
C VAL A 284 -7.08 1.16 -22.89
N ILE A 285 -6.51 0.16 -23.56
CA ILE A 285 -5.53 0.36 -24.63
C ILE A 285 -6.15 1.16 -25.79
N ARG A 286 -7.34 0.78 -26.25
CA ARG A 286 -8.02 1.49 -27.35
C ARG A 286 -8.31 2.95 -27.01
N LEU A 287 -8.85 3.22 -25.82
CA LEU A 287 -9.14 4.59 -25.37
C LEU A 287 -7.86 5.42 -25.25
N TYR A 288 -6.76 4.83 -24.78
CA TYR A 288 -5.45 5.48 -24.74
C TYR A 288 -4.95 5.89 -26.13
N LEU A 289 -5.01 4.98 -27.11
CA LEU A 289 -4.61 5.27 -28.50
C LEU A 289 -5.46 6.39 -29.09
N LYS A 290 -6.79 6.27 -29.01
CA LYS A 290 -7.73 7.31 -29.47
C LYS A 290 -7.46 8.69 -28.84
N TYR A 291 -7.06 8.71 -27.58
CA TYR A 291 -6.73 9.96 -26.90
C TYR A 291 -5.41 10.55 -27.41
N THR A 292 -4.37 9.74 -27.60
CA THR A 292 -2.99 10.21 -27.78
C THR A 292 -2.50 10.32 -29.23
N LEU A 293 -3.02 9.50 -30.15
CA LEU A 293 -2.58 9.48 -31.55
C LEU A 293 -2.77 10.84 -32.23
N GLY A 294 -1.74 11.27 -32.95
CA GLY A 294 -1.70 12.58 -33.63
C GLY A 294 -1.62 13.81 -32.71
N LYS A 295 -1.83 13.67 -31.40
CA LYS A 295 -1.87 14.80 -30.44
C LYS A 295 -0.62 14.88 -29.57
N ARG A 296 0.01 13.75 -29.27
CA ARG A 296 1.21 13.67 -28.45
C ARG A 296 2.30 12.91 -29.20
N ARG A 297 3.55 13.22 -28.83
CA ARG A 297 4.77 12.52 -29.26
C ARG A 297 5.77 12.60 -28.11
N GLY A 298 6.26 11.46 -27.64
CA GLY A 298 7.21 11.39 -26.53
C GLY A 298 7.64 9.96 -26.25
N TYR A 299 8.64 9.78 -25.39
CA TYR A 299 9.26 8.48 -25.12
C TYR A 299 8.28 7.44 -24.54
N VAL A 300 7.39 7.83 -23.61
CA VAL A 300 6.35 6.92 -23.08
C VAL A 300 5.45 6.39 -24.21
N GLN A 301 4.98 7.29 -25.07
CA GLN A 301 4.08 6.91 -26.15
C GLN A 301 4.79 6.07 -27.20
N PHE A 302 6.04 6.39 -27.51
CA PHE A 302 6.90 5.56 -28.36
C PHE A 302 7.02 4.14 -27.80
N HIS A 303 7.36 4.02 -26.51
CA HIS A 303 7.45 2.73 -25.82
C HIS A 303 6.16 1.94 -25.94
N ILE A 304 5.02 2.54 -25.58
CA ILE A 304 3.71 1.84 -25.62
C ILE A 304 3.37 1.38 -27.03
N ILE A 305 3.53 2.22 -28.06
CA ILE A 305 3.24 1.83 -29.45
C ILE A 305 4.19 0.70 -29.91
N GLN A 306 5.47 0.76 -29.53
CA GLN A 306 6.44 -0.29 -29.84
C GLN A 306 6.06 -1.62 -29.15
N SER A 307 5.71 -1.57 -27.86
CA SER A 307 5.26 -2.73 -27.08
C SER A 307 3.96 -3.31 -27.64
N LEU A 308 3.01 -2.47 -28.07
CA LEU A 308 1.79 -2.91 -28.75
C LEU A 308 2.08 -3.59 -30.08
N TYR A 309 3.00 -3.04 -30.90
CA TYR A 309 3.39 -3.66 -32.16
C TYR A 309 3.98 -5.06 -31.94
N ASN A 310 4.84 -5.21 -30.92
CA ASN A 310 5.39 -6.50 -30.53
C ASN A 310 4.31 -7.46 -30.04
N PHE A 311 3.40 -6.98 -29.18
CA PHE A 311 2.24 -7.73 -28.71
C PHE A 311 1.40 -8.27 -29.87
N LEU A 312 1.02 -7.42 -30.84
CA LEU A 312 0.21 -7.80 -32.00
C LEU A 312 0.88 -8.89 -32.85
N ASN A 313 2.20 -8.84 -33.00
CA ASN A 313 2.95 -9.86 -33.74
C ASN A 313 2.94 -11.23 -33.05
N VAL A 314 2.94 -11.25 -31.71
CA VAL A 314 2.81 -12.48 -30.92
C VAL A 314 1.36 -12.97 -30.93
N ALA A 315 0.41 -12.07 -30.65
CA ALA A 315 -1.02 -12.34 -30.59
C ALA A 315 -1.60 -12.91 -31.90
N LYS A 316 -0.98 -12.59 -33.05
CA LYS A 316 -1.32 -13.19 -34.35
C LYS A 316 -1.24 -14.72 -34.34
N ASN A 317 -0.29 -15.28 -33.59
CA ASN A 317 -0.05 -16.72 -33.53
C ASN A 317 -0.65 -17.37 -32.27
N ASP A 318 -0.97 -16.57 -31.26
CA ASP A 318 -1.54 -17.04 -30.00
C ASP A 318 -2.63 -16.07 -29.52
N LYS A 319 -3.90 -16.46 -29.74
CA LYS A 319 -5.05 -15.63 -29.39
C LYS A 319 -5.29 -15.52 -27.89
N THR A 320 -4.66 -16.37 -27.06
CA THR A 320 -4.83 -16.32 -25.60
C THR A 320 -4.41 -14.97 -25.01
N PHE A 321 -3.43 -14.30 -25.62
CA PHE A 321 -3.01 -12.96 -25.23
C PHE A 321 -4.10 -11.88 -25.46
N VAL A 322 -4.92 -12.03 -26.50
CA VAL A 322 -6.05 -11.14 -26.79
C VAL A 322 -7.19 -11.41 -25.81
N GLU A 323 -7.47 -12.69 -25.56
CA GLU A 323 -8.49 -13.16 -24.60
C GLU A 323 -8.15 -12.72 -23.17
N ASN A 324 -6.88 -12.82 -22.77
CA ASN A 324 -6.39 -12.39 -21.47
C ASN A 324 -6.58 -10.89 -21.23
N LEU A 325 -6.50 -10.04 -22.27
CA LEU A 325 -6.80 -8.61 -22.15
C LEU A 325 -8.29 -8.30 -22.26
N ASN A 326 -9.16 -9.30 -22.39
CA ASN A 326 -10.58 -9.17 -22.70
C ASN A 326 -10.83 -8.20 -23.87
N MET A 327 -10.02 -8.31 -24.91
CA MET A 327 -10.07 -7.42 -26.06
C MET A 327 -11.06 -7.97 -27.09
N SER A 328 -12.06 -7.16 -27.48
CA SER A 328 -13.01 -7.56 -28.52
C SER A 328 -12.34 -7.61 -29.90
N GLU A 329 -12.97 -8.28 -30.87
CA GLU A 329 -12.46 -8.30 -32.26
C GLU A 329 -12.40 -6.88 -32.87
N GLU A 330 -13.33 -6.01 -32.48
CA GLU A 330 -13.35 -4.60 -32.86
C GLU A 330 -12.17 -3.85 -32.24
N ASP A 331 -11.96 -3.98 -30.92
CA ASP A 331 -10.82 -3.37 -30.23
C ASP A 331 -9.49 -3.82 -30.85
N TYR A 332 -9.35 -5.13 -31.11
CA TYR A 332 -8.14 -5.69 -31.71
C TYR A 332 -7.87 -5.12 -33.10
N SER A 333 -8.91 -5.01 -33.93
CA SER A 333 -8.80 -4.49 -35.30
C SER A 333 -8.43 -3.00 -35.31
N ASP A 334 -9.10 -2.19 -34.48
CA ASP A 334 -8.81 -0.76 -34.33
C ASP A 334 -7.38 -0.53 -33.85
N ILE A 335 -6.97 -1.23 -32.77
CA ILE A 335 -5.62 -1.16 -32.23
C ILE A 335 -4.59 -1.57 -33.29
N TRP A 336 -4.87 -2.63 -34.06
CA TRP A 336 -3.98 -3.09 -35.12
C TRP A 336 -3.76 -2.02 -36.18
N ILE A 337 -4.84 -1.40 -36.68
CA ILE A 337 -4.77 -0.34 -37.70
C ILE A 337 -3.99 0.86 -37.16
N ASP A 338 -4.40 1.37 -36.00
CA ASP A 338 -3.83 2.54 -35.35
C ASP A 338 -2.31 2.38 -35.13
N VAL A 339 -1.89 1.22 -34.61
CA VAL A 339 -0.47 0.93 -34.35
C VAL A 339 0.30 0.82 -35.67
N HIS A 340 -0.23 0.10 -36.67
CA HIS A 340 0.46 -0.08 -37.96
C HIS A 340 0.61 1.23 -38.73
N GLU A 341 -0.36 2.14 -38.64
CA GLU A 341 -0.24 3.47 -39.23
C GLU A 341 0.77 4.34 -38.48
N GLU A 342 0.75 4.32 -37.15
CA GLU A 342 1.59 5.20 -36.33
C GLU A 342 3.07 4.84 -36.44
N ILE A 343 3.42 3.56 -36.52
CA ILE A 343 4.83 3.14 -36.68
C ILE A 343 5.45 3.62 -38.00
N GLN A 344 4.65 3.84 -39.05
CA GLN A 344 5.15 4.34 -40.34
C GLN A 344 5.44 5.85 -40.32
N LYS A 345 5.01 6.57 -39.28
CA LYS A 345 5.14 8.04 -39.24
C LYS A 345 6.60 8.45 -39.02
N PRO A 346 7.04 9.58 -39.61
CA PRO A 346 8.44 10.02 -39.54
C PRO A 346 8.99 10.17 -38.12
N TRP A 347 8.16 10.59 -37.17
CA TRP A 347 8.58 10.78 -35.78
C TRP A 347 8.92 9.44 -35.10
N PHE A 348 8.13 8.39 -35.38
CA PHE A 348 8.33 7.07 -34.81
C PHE A 348 9.57 6.43 -35.43
N GLN A 349 9.68 6.47 -36.77
CA GLN A 349 10.86 5.99 -37.49
C GLN A 349 12.14 6.69 -37.04
N LYS A 350 12.09 8.00 -36.80
CA LYS A 350 13.25 8.74 -36.26
C LYS A 350 13.71 8.18 -34.92
N LEU A 351 12.80 7.93 -33.98
CA LEU A 351 13.13 7.38 -32.66
C LEU A 351 13.58 5.91 -32.74
N LEU A 352 12.99 5.12 -33.65
CA LEU A 352 13.34 3.72 -33.87
C LEU A 352 14.78 3.54 -34.37
N HIS A 353 15.25 4.45 -35.22
CA HIS A 353 16.61 4.44 -35.79
C HIS A 353 17.59 5.40 -35.07
N GLU A 354 17.17 6.02 -33.96
CA GLU A 354 18.02 6.89 -33.14
C GLU A 354 18.98 6.04 -32.28
N ASP A 355 19.98 5.45 -32.92
CA ASP A 355 21.14 4.86 -32.25
C ASP A 355 22.25 5.93 -32.17
N CYS A 356 22.08 6.87 -31.25
CA CYS A 356 23.03 7.98 -31.06
C CYS A 356 23.53 7.99 -29.63
N THR A 357 24.70 7.40 -29.40
CA THR A 357 25.56 7.74 -28.26
C THR A 357 26.02 9.19 -28.44
N TYR A 358 25.28 10.14 -27.84
CA TYR A 358 25.73 11.53 -27.83
C TYR A 358 26.97 11.64 -26.94
N LYS A 359 28.05 12.23 -27.45
CA LYS A 359 29.27 12.54 -26.66
C LYS A 359 29.00 13.40 -25.41
N THR A 360 27.83 14.04 -25.32
CA THR A 360 27.42 14.94 -24.23
C THR A 360 26.34 14.35 -23.31
N TYR A 361 25.68 13.25 -23.68
CA TYR A 361 24.69 12.55 -22.86
C TYR A 361 24.77 11.04 -23.15
N PRO A 362 25.33 10.23 -22.23
CA PRO A 362 25.71 8.85 -22.52
C PRO A 362 24.53 7.85 -22.62
N TYR A 363 23.27 8.31 -22.52
CA TYR A 363 22.12 7.42 -22.51
C TYR A 363 21.58 7.14 -23.92
N THR A 364 21.58 5.86 -24.30
CA THR A 364 20.89 5.26 -25.44
C THR A 364 19.38 5.50 -25.38
N THR A 365 18.69 5.33 -26.51
CA THR A 365 17.22 5.40 -26.56
C THR A 365 16.58 4.38 -25.61
N GLN A 366 17.16 3.18 -25.48
CA GLN A 366 16.69 2.17 -24.52
C GLN A 366 16.84 2.62 -23.06
N GLU A 367 17.95 3.23 -22.68
CA GLU A 367 18.13 3.75 -21.32
C GLU A 367 17.16 4.90 -21.00
N ARG A 368 16.87 5.76 -21.98
CA ARG A 368 15.85 6.80 -21.84
C ARG A 368 14.45 6.21 -21.69
N LEU A 369 14.12 5.17 -22.46
CA LEU A 369 12.84 4.48 -22.34
C LEU A 369 12.72 3.82 -20.97
N LYS A 370 13.73 3.07 -20.52
CA LYS A 370 13.75 2.45 -19.20
C LYS A 370 13.54 3.48 -18.09
N LYS A 371 14.27 4.59 -18.13
CA LYS A 371 14.12 5.68 -17.16
C LYS A 371 12.71 6.27 -17.19
N VAL A 372 12.20 6.61 -18.37
CA VAL A 372 10.88 7.23 -18.53
C VAL A 372 9.74 6.31 -18.07
N ILE A 373 9.91 4.99 -18.17
CA ILE A 373 8.95 4.00 -17.64
C ILE A 373 9.06 3.89 -16.11
N GLN A 374 10.26 3.90 -15.55
CA GLN A 374 10.47 3.99 -14.09
C GLN A 374 9.83 5.27 -13.52
N ASP A 375 10.06 6.41 -14.17
CA ASP A 375 9.53 7.72 -13.79
C ASP A 375 7.98 7.80 -13.86
N LEU A 376 7.27 6.80 -14.42
CA LEU A 376 5.80 6.76 -14.34
C LEU A 376 5.31 6.45 -12.92
N GLY A 377 6.09 5.67 -12.17
CA GLY A 377 5.82 5.30 -10.78
C GLY A 377 6.36 6.30 -9.75
N ASP A 378 7.27 7.17 -10.15
CA ASP A 378 7.83 8.21 -9.30
C ASP A 378 6.88 9.41 -9.19
#